data_AF-B7Q4F2-F1
#
_entry.id   AF-B7Q4F2-F1
#
_cell.length_a   1.000
_cell.length_b   1.000
_cell.length_c   1.000
_cell.angle_alpha   90.00
_cell.angle_beta   90.00
_cell.angle_gamma   90.00
#
_symmetry.space_group_name_H-M   'P 1'
#
loop_
_entity.id
_entity.type
_entity.pdbx_description
1 polymer ?
#
loop_
_entity_poly.entity_id
_entity_poly.type
_entity_poly.pdbx_seq_one_letter_code
_entity_poly.pdbx_strand_id
1 'polypeptide(L)'
;MSDNKSPTALMQSSQLEQYLLLAKTAKGAAAAELIKQVTEAPGVYVFGELLDMPNIQECIPYSTLLKELDMKNLRELEDLIIEVIYADVVRGKLDQKNNQLEVDYTIGRDIRTEDIGTVIKVLQEWCTSCEVVLNNIECQISRANAMKDSHIKLKQQIENEVTSIKKNLKVQSQDAEDQVTTDAREDGHMDKPSKKQAKAKGCGGQRHSKETRSRIEEIRQH
;
A
#
# COMPACT_ATOMS: atom_id res chain seq x y z
N MET A 1 26.99 16.78 -16.98
CA MET A 1 27.14 17.22 -15.57
C MET A 1 26.65 16.10 -14.69
N SER A 2 27.33 15.81 -13.59
CA SER A 2 27.02 14.64 -12.76
C SER A 2 26.49 15.10 -11.40
N ASP A 3 25.26 14.70 -11.08
CA ASP A 3 24.57 15.08 -9.84
C ASP A 3 25.18 14.39 -8.62
N ASN A 4 26.25 14.98 -8.11
CA ASN A 4 26.91 14.55 -6.88
C ASN A 4 26.09 14.98 -5.65
N LYS A 5 24.88 14.41 -5.50
CA LYS A 5 24.08 14.55 -4.28
C LYS A 5 24.87 13.96 -3.11
N SER A 6 25.33 14.84 -2.23
CA SER A 6 26.24 14.48 -1.14
C SER A 6 25.64 13.40 -0.24
N PRO A 7 26.46 12.46 0.29
CA PRO A 7 25.95 11.30 1.03
C PRO A 7 25.11 11.69 2.26
N THR A 8 25.43 12.83 2.89
CA THR A 8 24.65 13.44 3.97
C THR A 8 23.18 13.68 3.57
N ALA A 9 22.93 14.13 2.35
CA ALA A 9 21.59 14.43 1.83
C ALA A 9 20.79 13.18 1.40
N LEU A 10 21.40 11.99 1.44
CA LEU A 10 20.73 10.70 1.26
C LEU A 10 20.42 10.04 2.61
N MET A 11 21.31 10.17 3.60
CA MET A 11 20.99 9.82 4.99
C MET A 11 19.85 10.68 5.54
N GLN A 12 19.85 11.99 5.26
CA GLN A 12 18.77 12.89 5.67
C GLN A 12 17.37 12.43 5.21
N SER A 13 17.20 12.07 3.93
CA SER A 13 15.90 11.59 3.44
C SER A 13 15.50 10.26 4.07
N SER A 14 16.42 9.30 4.19
CA SER A 14 16.11 8.00 4.81
C SER A 14 15.74 8.11 6.30
N GLN A 15 16.39 9.01 7.04
CA GLN A 15 16.09 9.23 8.46
C GLN A 15 14.76 9.98 8.63
N LEU A 16 14.53 11.02 7.81
CA LEU A 16 13.30 11.81 7.83
C LEU A 16 12.07 10.98 7.42
N GLU A 17 12.17 10.17 6.36
CA GLU A 17 11.10 9.25 5.94
C GLU A 17 10.71 8.28 7.06
N GLN A 18 11.68 7.76 7.82
CA GLN A 18 11.40 6.90 8.97
C GLN A 18 10.67 7.65 10.09
N TYR A 19 11.12 8.85 10.46
CA TYR A 19 10.44 9.67 11.47
C TYR A 19 9.05 10.13 11.00
N LEU A 20 8.86 10.42 9.72
CA LEU A 20 7.58 10.85 9.14
C LEU A 20 6.59 9.69 8.98
N LEU A 21 7.07 8.46 8.76
CA LEU A 21 6.27 7.24 8.87
C LEU A 21 5.82 6.98 10.32
N LEU A 22 6.71 7.20 11.31
CA LEU A 22 6.34 7.14 12.72
C LEU A 22 5.31 8.23 13.07
N ALA A 23 5.50 9.47 12.63
CA ALA A 23 4.61 10.61 12.89
C ALA A 23 3.15 10.36 12.48
N LYS A 24 2.92 9.66 11.37
CA LYS A 24 1.58 9.24 10.90
C LYS A 24 0.84 8.30 11.86
N THR A 25 1.57 7.58 12.72
CA THR A 25 1.03 6.59 13.67
C THR A 25 1.19 6.99 15.13
N ALA A 26 2.10 7.94 15.41
CA ALA A 26 2.25 8.57 16.71
C ALA A 26 1.07 9.52 16.98
N LYS A 27 0.62 9.55 18.23
CA LYS A 27 -0.31 10.56 18.76
C LYS A 27 0.23 11.05 20.10
N GLY A 28 0.01 12.33 20.41
CA GLY A 28 0.18 12.86 21.76
C GLY A 28 1.54 12.63 22.37
N ALA A 29 1.59 11.98 23.54
CA ALA A 29 2.83 11.58 24.21
C ALA A 29 3.89 10.92 23.29
N ALA A 30 3.46 10.10 22.32
CA ALA A 30 4.35 9.46 21.36
C ALA A 30 4.82 10.43 20.25
N ALA A 31 3.99 11.41 19.88
CA ALA A 31 4.36 12.47 18.94
C ALA A 31 5.31 13.50 19.58
N ALA A 32 5.12 13.83 20.86
CA ALA A 32 6.00 14.70 21.63
C ALA A 32 7.42 14.09 21.80
N GLU A 33 7.50 12.82 22.20
CA GLU A 33 8.80 12.12 22.29
C GLU A 33 9.43 11.91 20.90
N LEU A 34 8.62 11.70 19.85
CA LEU A 34 9.11 11.66 18.46
C LEU A 34 9.73 13.00 18.05
N ILE A 35 9.04 14.13 18.23
CA ILE A 35 9.56 15.48 17.92
C ILE A 35 10.90 15.70 18.63
N LYS A 36 10.97 15.39 19.94
CA LYS A 36 12.21 15.46 20.72
C LYS A 36 13.32 14.61 20.08
N GLN A 37 13.05 13.36 19.74
CA GLN A 37 14.01 12.47 19.06
C GLN A 37 14.44 13.01 17.69
N VAL A 38 13.58 13.65 16.91
CA VAL A 38 13.99 14.28 15.63
C VAL A 38 14.85 15.53 15.88
N THR A 39 14.57 16.33 16.92
CA THR A 39 15.41 17.48 17.29
C THR A 39 16.76 17.10 17.92
N GLU A 40 16.86 15.92 18.54
CA GLU A 40 18.11 15.36 19.08
C GLU A 40 18.91 14.60 18.00
N ALA A 41 18.31 14.27 16.84
CA ALA A 41 18.94 13.47 15.79
C ALA A 41 19.99 14.27 14.98
N PRO A 42 21.29 13.93 15.05
CA PRO A 42 22.33 14.66 14.32
C PRO A 42 22.16 14.47 12.81
N GLY A 43 21.87 15.57 12.12
CA GLY A 43 21.69 15.61 10.66
C GLY A 43 20.30 16.03 10.20
N VAL A 44 19.26 15.95 11.04
CA VAL A 44 17.92 16.42 10.66
C VAL A 44 17.77 17.89 11.04
N TYR A 45 17.63 18.76 10.03
CA TYR A 45 17.54 20.21 10.19
C TYR A 45 16.36 20.85 9.45
N VAL A 46 15.51 20.03 8.82
CA VAL A 46 14.33 20.47 8.08
C VAL A 46 13.12 19.73 8.67
N PHE A 47 12.25 20.48 9.33
CA PHE A 47 11.11 19.94 10.09
C PHE A 47 9.75 20.30 9.48
N GLY A 48 9.71 20.98 8.32
CA GLY A 48 8.48 21.50 7.72
C GLY A 48 7.40 20.43 7.53
N GLU A 49 7.73 19.35 6.82
CA GLU A 49 6.81 18.21 6.58
C GLU A 49 6.42 17.45 7.85
N LEU A 50 7.21 17.59 8.94
CA LEU A 50 6.91 16.98 10.24
C LEU A 50 5.95 17.85 11.06
N LEU A 51 6.15 19.17 11.04
CA LEU A 51 5.28 20.16 11.71
C LEU A 51 3.93 20.34 10.98
N ASP A 52 3.86 19.98 9.69
CA ASP A 52 2.63 19.96 8.89
C ASP A 52 1.84 18.65 9.03
N MET A 53 2.29 17.70 9.86
CA MET A 53 1.53 16.49 10.18
C MET A 53 0.37 16.82 11.14
N PRO A 54 -0.90 16.43 10.85
CA PRO A 54 -2.04 16.74 11.72
C PRO A 54 -1.85 16.13 13.12
N ASN A 55 -1.27 14.92 13.23
CA ASN A 55 -0.89 14.26 14.48
C ASN A 55 -0.04 15.12 15.44
N ILE A 56 0.65 16.13 14.92
CA ILE A 56 1.54 17.04 15.65
C ILE A 56 0.86 18.41 15.88
N GLN A 57 -0.13 18.78 15.06
CA GLN A 57 -0.98 19.97 15.25
C GLN A 57 -2.18 19.70 16.18
N GLU A 58 -2.62 18.44 16.32
CA GLU A 58 -3.67 17.96 17.24
C GLU A 58 -3.30 18.07 18.74
N CYS A 59 -2.08 18.50 19.06
CA CYS A 59 -1.55 18.62 20.42
C CYS A 59 -1.47 20.09 20.86
N ILE A 60 -2.30 20.51 21.82
CA ILE A 60 -2.35 21.89 22.32
C ILE A 60 -1.53 22.01 23.63
N PRO A 61 -0.43 22.79 23.68
CA PRO A 61 0.33 22.97 24.90
C PRO A 61 -0.44 23.72 26.00
N TYR A 62 -0.28 23.28 27.25
CA TYR A 62 -0.84 23.97 28.42
C TYR A 62 -0.37 25.43 28.50
N SER A 63 0.87 25.74 28.08
CA SER A 63 1.38 27.12 28.06
C SER A 63 0.57 28.06 27.16
N THR A 64 0.03 27.55 26.06
CA THR A 64 -0.92 28.29 25.21
C THR A 64 -2.25 28.47 25.92
N LEU A 65 -2.81 27.40 26.49
CA LEU A 65 -4.10 27.45 27.20
C LEU A 65 -4.08 28.37 28.43
N LEU A 66 -3.05 28.30 29.26
CA LEU A 66 -2.85 29.19 30.41
C LEU A 66 -2.81 30.67 29.98
N LYS A 67 -2.14 30.97 28.85
CA LYS A 67 -2.02 32.33 28.32
C LYS A 67 -3.34 32.86 27.74
N GLU A 68 -4.02 32.08 26.91
CA GLU A 68 -5.26 32.53 26.24
C GLU A 68 -6.47 32.55 27.19
N LEU A 69 -6.39 31.88 28.35
CA LEU A 69 -7.43 31.86 29.40
C LEU A 69 -7.07 32.72 30.64
N ASP A 70 -5.92 33.42 30.67
CA ASP A 70 -5.32 34.13 31.84
C ASP A 70 -5.28 33.30 33.15
N MET A 71 -5.11 31.98 33.01
CA MET A 71 -5.10 31.04 34.12
C MET A 71 -3.69 30.87 34.67
N LYS A 72 -3.57 30.94 36.00
CA LYS A 72 -2.26 31.00 36.69
C LYS A 72 -1.86 29.67 37.33
N ASN A 73 -2.84 28.79 37.56
CA ASN A 73 -2.64 27.49 38.20
C ASN A 73 -2.90 26.36 37.20
N LEU A 74 -1.91 25.47 37.02
CA LEU A 74 -2.04 24.27 36.18
C LEU A 74 -3.22 23.38 36.61
N ARG A 75 -3.49 23.31 37.92
CA ARG A 75 -4.60 22.51 38.46
C ARG A 75 -5.98 23.00 37.99
N GLU A 76 -6.21 24.31 38.00
CA GLU A 76 -7.45 24.92 37.52
C GLU A 76 -7.65 24.66 36.01
N LEU A 77 -6.56 24.66 35.23
CA LEU A 77 -6.61 24.30 33.81
C LEU A 77 -6.97 22.82 33.62
N GLU A 78 -6.38 21.90 34.38
CA GLU A 78 -6.71 20.48 34.28
C GLU A 78 -8.16 20.19 34.70
N ASP A 79 -8.63 20.79 35.80
CA ASP A 79 -10.02 20.64 36.25
C ASP A 79 -11.01 21.22 35.21
N LEU A 80 -10.71 22.38 34.60
CA LEU A 80 -11.54 22.96 33.52
C LEU A 80 -11.52 22.09 32.25
N ILE A 81 -10.38 21.56 31.82
CA ILE A 81 -10.31 20.64 30.67
C ILE A 81 -11.14 19.38 30.94
N ILE A 82 -11.09 18.86 32.18
CA ILE A 82 -11.90 17.71 32.60
C ILE A 82 -13.40 18.05 32.52
N GLU A 83 -13.85 19.22 32.99
CA GLU A 83 -15.25 19.66 32.84
C GLU A 83 -15.68 19.78 31.37
N VAL A 84 -14.83 20.36 30.51
CA VAL A 84 -15.10 20.53 29.06
C VAL A 84 -15.18 19.17 28.33
N ILE A 85 -14.41 18.17 28.77
CA ILE A 85 -14.49 16.80 28.26
C ILE A 85 -15.76 16.09 28.78
N TYR A 86 -16.13 16.27 30.06
CA TYR A 86 -17.39 15.74 30.59
C TYR A 86 -18.64 16.36 29.94
N ALA A 87 -18.53 17.54 29.35
CA ALA A 87 -19.57 18.19 28.56
C ALA A 87 -19.64 17.73 27.08
N ASP A 88 -18.77 16.80 26.63
CA ASP A 88 -18.60 16.35 25.23
C ASP A 88 -18.34 17.50 24.20
N VAL A 89 -17.87 18.65 24.69
CA VAL A 89 -17.49 19.83 23.87
C VAL A 89 -16.15 19.58 23.16
N VAL A 90 -15.24 18.88 23.85
CA VAL A 90 -13.95 18.41 23.33
C VAL A 90 -13.80 16.95 23.71
N ARG A 91 -13.36 16.10 22.78
CA ARG A 91 -12.90 14.74 23.06
C ARG A 91 -11.42 14.63 22.76
N GLY A 92 -10.69 13.99 23.66
CA GLY A 92 -9.25 13.94 23.62
C GLY A 92 -8.67 13.37 24.91
N LYS A 93 -7.36 13.53 25.09
CA LYS A 93 -6.62 12.94 26.20
C LYS A 93 -5.63 13.93 26.81
N LEU A 94 -5.62 13.97 28.12
CA LEU A 94 -4.76 14.84 28.92
C LEU A 94 -3.37 14.21 29.07
N ASP A 95 -2.31 14.86 28.56
CA ASP A 95 -0.92 14.44 28.78
C ASP A 95 -0.19 15.39 29.73
N GLN A 96 -0.37 15.11 31.02
CA GLN A 96 0.31 15.80 32.12
C GLN A 96 1.84 15.62 32.12
N LYS A 97 2.40 14.62 31.42
CA LYS A 97 3.88 14.47 31.36
C LYS A 97 4.51 15.50 30.44
N ASN A 98 3.90 15.73 29.28
CA ASN A 98 4.37 16.71 28.31
C ASN A 98 3.72 18.09 28.48
N ASN A 99 2.72 18.22 29.36
CA ASN A 99 1.89 19.41 29.59
C ASN A 99 1.12 19.82 28.33
N GLN A 100 0.39 18.87 27.74
CA GLN A 100 -0.35 19.04 26.48
C GLN A 100 -1.73 18.38 26.55
N LEU A 101 -2.69 18.93 25.81
CA LEU A 101 -3.99 18.33 25.54
C LEU A 101 -3.97 17.74 24.12
N GLU A 102 -4.09 16.42 24.03
CA GLU A 102 -4.28 15.68 22.78
C GLU A 102 -5.77 15.82 22.38
N VAL A 103 -6.10 16.34 21.19
CA VAL A 103 -7.48 16.58 20.76
C VAL A 103 -7.85 15.67 19.59
N ASP A 104 -8.78 14.73 19.82
CA ASP A 104 -9.31 13.83 18.78
C ASP A 104 -10.56 14.41 18.07
N TYR A 105 -11.32 15.29 18.74
CA TYR A 105 -12.53 15.92 18.19
C TYR A 105 -12.95 17.16 19.00
N THR A 106 -13.56 18.14 18.34
CA THR A 106 -14.22 19.30 18.98
C THR A 106 -15.58 19.57 18.33
N ILE A 107 -16.50 20.21 19.08
CA ILE A 107 -17.69 20.80 18.47
C ILE A 107 -17.36 22.13 17.80
N GLY A 108 -17.91 22.38 16.61
CA GLY A 108 -17.81 23.68 15.94
C GLY A 108 -18.67 24.72 16.64
N ARG A 109 -18.05 25.59 17.44
CA ARG A 109 -18.76 26.57 18.28
C ARG A 109 -19.24 27.82 17.52
N ASP A 110 -18.38 28.39 16.68
CA ASP A 110 -18.62 29.64 15.95
C ASP A 110 -18.20 29.48 14.48
N ILE A 111 -18.97 30.03 13.54
CA ILE A 111 -18.57 30.22 12.14
C ILE A 111 -18.87 31.67 11.78
N ARG A 112 -17.84 32.44 11.41
CA ARG A 112 -18.01 33.82 10.94
C ARG A 112 -18.38 33.85 9.47
N THR A 113 -19.10 34.88 9.04
CA THR A 113 -19.47 35.07 7.63
C THR A 113 -18.25 35.34 6.74
N GLU A 114 -17.15 35.89 7.28
CA GLU A 114 -15.87 36.01 6.57
C GLU A 114 -15.21 34.65 6.27
N ASP A 115 -15.34 33.67 7.18
CA ASP A 115 -14.66 32.36 7.09
C ASP A 115 -15.41 31.32 6.23
N ILE A 116 -16.66 31.58 5.86
CA ILE A 116 -17.47 30.67 5.03
C ILE A 116 -16.77 30.32 3.71
N GLY A 117 -16.07 31.29 3.09
CA GLY A 117 -15.28 31.04 1.88
C GLY A 117 -14.14 30.04 2.09
N THR A 118 -13.49 30.09 3.24
CA THR A 118 -12.43 29.16 3.65
C THR A 118 -13.00 27.76 3.91
N VAL A 119 -14.15 27.66 4.59
CA VAL A 119 -14.84 26.38 4.84
C VAL A 119 -15.25 25.71 3.53
N ILE A 120 -15.85 26.46 2.59
CA ILE A 120 -16.19 25.95 1.26
C ILE A 120 -14.95 25.47 0.51
N LYS A 121 -13.85 26.25 0.53
CA LYS A 121 -12.58 25.88 -0.11
C LYS A 121 -12.03 24.56 0.43
N VAL A 122 -11.92 24.41 1.75
CA VAL A 122 -11.36 23.20 2.39
C VAL A 122 -12.22 21.97 2.08
N LEU A 123 -13.56 22.10 2.13
CA LEU A 123 -14.47 21.02 1.74
C LEU A 123 -14.33 20.66 0.26
N GLN A 124 -14.14 21.64 -0.63
CA GLN A 124 -13.95 21.40 -2.05
C GLN A 124 -12.59 20.75 -2.35
N GLU A 125 -11.52 21.18 -1.70
CA GLU A 125 -10.19 20.55 -1.79
C GLU A 125 -10.21 19.10 -1.28
N TRP A 126 -10.99 18.81 -0.23
CA TRP A 126 -11.23 17.45 0.25
C TRP A 126 -12.02 16.59 -0.76
N CYS A 127 -13.13 17.09 -1.29
CA CYS A 127 -13.92 16.40 -2.33
C CYS A 127 -13.06 16.09 -3.58
N THR A 128 -12.33 17.08 -4.10
CA THR A 128 -11.41 16.88 -5.23
C THR A 128 -10.31 15.88 -4.91
N SER A 129 -9.81 15.83 -3.66
CA SER A 129 -8.84 14.81 -3.23
C SER A 129 -9.45 13.40 -3.27
N CYS A 130 -10.70 13.22 -2.82
CA CYS A 130 -11.42 11.97 -2.94
C CYS A 130 -11.64 11.56 -4.41
N GLU A 131 -12.06 12.50 -5.27
CA GLU A 131 -12.21 12.26 -6.71
C GLU A 131 -10.89 11.83 -7.37
N VAL A 132 -9.77 12.48 -7.04
CA VAL A 132 -8.44 12.12 -7.56
C VAL A 132 -8.03 10.71 -7.11
N VAL A 133 -8.30 10.32 -5.86
CA VAL A 133 -8.01 8.96 -5.36
C VAL A 133 -8.87 7.92 -6.08
N LEU A 134 -10.17 8.17 -6.26
CA LEU A 134 -11.08 7.27 -6.99
C LEU A 134 -10.66 7.10 -8.45
N ASN A 135 -10.38 8.19 -9.17
CA ASN A 135 -9.88 8.16 -10.55
C ASN A 135 -8.56 7.38 -10.67
N ASN A 136 -7.65 7.50 -9.69
CA ASN A 136 -6.42 6.71 -9.66
C ASN A 136 -6.71 5.21 -9.50
N ILE A 137 -7.64 4.82 -8.63
CA ILE A 137 -8.03 3.41 -8.44
C ILE A 137 -8.66 2.85 -9.72
N GLU A 138 -9.59 3.57 -10.35
CA GLU A 138 -10.22 3.16 -11.62
C GLU A 138 -9.20 3.05 -12.75
N CYS A 139 -8.25 4.00 -12.85
CA CYS A 139 -7.16 3.93 -13.81
C CYS A 139 -6.26 2.71 -13.60
N GLN A 140 -5.96 2.34 -12.35
CA GLN A 140 -5.17 1.14 -12.04
C GLN A 140 -5.95 -0.15 -12.38
N ILE A 141 -7.26 -0.20 -12.13
CA ILE A 141 -8.12 -1.34 -12.51
C ILE A 141 -8.15 -1.49 -14.04
N SER A 142 -8.35 -0.38 -14.77
CA SER A 142 -8.32 -0.35 -16.24
C SER A 142 -6.97 -0.83 -16.78
N ARG A 143 -5.86 -0.31 -16.25
CA ARG A 143 -4.49 -0.71 -16.62
C ARG A 143 -4.21 -2.20 -16.35
N ALA A 144 -4.67 -2.72 -15.21
CA ALA A 144 -4.52 -4.13 -14.87
C ALA A 144 -5.31 -5.05 -15.81
N ASN A 145 -6.55 -4.69 -16.16
CA ASN A 145 -7.36 -5.40 -17.14
C ASN A 145 -6.74 -5.37 -18.54
N ALA A 146 -6.27 -4.21 -19.01
CA ALA A 146 -5.61 -4.07 -20.30
C ALA A 146 -4.31 -4.91 -20.40
N MET A 147 -3.51 -4.98 -19.34
CA MET A 147 -2.34 -5.86 -19.27
C MET A 147 -2.75 -7.34 -19.31
N LYS A 148 -3.76 -7.73 -18.54
CA LYS A 148 -4.29 -9.11 -18.50
C LYS A 148 -4.79 -9.56 -19.87
N ASP A 149 -5.58 -8.74 -20.55
CA ASP A 149 -6.09 -9.05 -21.89
C ASP A 149 -4.98 -9.13 -22.95
N SER A 150 -3.97 -8.26 -22.85
CA SER A 150 -2.79 -8.31 -23.72
C SER A 150 -1.98 -9.59 -23.49
N HIS A 151 -1.80 -10.00 -22.23
CA HIS A 151 -1.13 -11.25 -21.87
C HIS A 151 -1.93 -12.50 -22.28
N ILE A 152 -3.27 -12.45 -22.26
CA ILE A 152 -4.13 -13.51 -22.78
C ILE A 152 -3.94 -13.64 -24.31
N LYS A 153 -3.98 -12.53 -25.06
CA LYS A 153 -3.78 -12.50 -26.51
C LYS A 153 -2.40 -13.05 -26.90
N LEU A 154 -1.34 -12.59 -26.23
CA LEU A 154 0.03 -13.07 -26.48
C LEU A 154 0.16 -14.58 -26.21
N LYS A 155 -0.43 -15.06 -25.10
CA LYS A 155 -0.44 -16.49 -24.79
C LYS A 155 -1.18 -17.32 -25.85
N GLN A 156 -2.33 -16.83 -26.34
CA GLN A 156 -3.08 -17.47 -27.43
C GLN A 156 -2.29 -17.51 -28.74
N GLN A 157 -1.56 -16.44 -29.09
CA GLN A 157 -0.68 -16.44 -30.26
C GLN A 157 0.42 -17.50 -30.13
N ILE A 158 1.09 -17.59 -28.98
CA ILE A 158 2.12 -18.60 -28.73
C ILE A 158 1.54 -20.03 -28.79
N GLU A 159 0.35 -20.26 -28.24
CA GLU A 159 -0.33 -21.56 -28.29
C GLU A 159 -0.75 -21.94 -29.73
N ASN A 160 -1.14 -20.96 -30.55
CA ASN A 160 -1.43 -21.15 -31.97
C ASN A 160 -0.17 -21.49 -32.77
N GLU A 161 0.93 -20.74 -32.60
CA GLU A 161 2.20 -21.02 -33.28
C GLU A 161 2.75 -22.40 -32.93
N VAL A 162 2.77 -22.77 -31.64
CA VAL A 162 3.17 -24.12 -31.19
C VAL A 162 2.28 -25.20 -31.81
N THR A 163 0.99 -24.93 -32.01
CA THR A 163 0.06 -25.87 -32.66
C THR A 163 0.32 -25.97 -34.17
N SER A 164 0.59 -24.86 -34.85
CA SER A 164 0.93 -24.81 -36.27
C SER A 164 2.26 -25.51 -36.58
N ILE A 165 3.30 -25.25 -35.77
CA ILE A 165 4.61 -25.92 -35.89
C ILE A 165 4.46 -27.44 -35.68
N LYS A 166 3.69 -27.87 -34.67
CA LYS A 166 3.40 -29.31 -34.44
C LYS A 166 2.67 -29.98 -35.61
N LYS A 167 1.72 -29.28 -36.25
CA LYS A 167 1.04 -29.77 -37.46
C LYS A 167 2.01 -29.90 -38.63
N ASN A 168 2.81 -28.87 -38.88
CA ASN A 168 3.75 -28.83 -40.01
C ASN A 168 4.82 -29.93 -39.89
N LEU A 169 5.44 -30.08 -38.70
CA LEU A 169 6.37 -31.18 -38.41
C LEU A 169 5.74 -32.56 -38.63
N LYS A 170 4.46 -32.75 -38.28
CA LYS A 170 3.79 -34.04 -38.49
C LYS A 170 3.51 -34.33 -39.97
N VAL A 171 3.17 -33.33 -40.79
CA VAL A 171 3.05 -33.50 -42.25
C VAL A 171 4.39 -33.93 -42.84
N GLN A 172 5.48 -33.20 -42.53
CA GLN A 172 6.83 -33.55 -42.98
C GLN A 172 7.31 -34.94 -42.50
N SER A 173 6.78 -35.44 -41.38
CA SER A 173 7.05 -36.80 -40.89
C SER A 173 6.31 -37.86 -41.70
N GLN A 174 5.11 -37.57 -42.22
CA GLN A 174 4.31 -38.54 -42.99
C GLN A 174 4.79 -38.65 -44.45
N ASP A 175 5.18 -37.53 -45.08
CA ASP A 175 5.86 -37.54 -46.40
C ASP A 175 7.18 -38.35 -46.38
N ALA A 176 7.78 -38.55 -45.21
CA ALA A 176 9.01 -39.34 -45.03
C ALA A 176 8.75 -40.85 -44.80
N GLU A 177 7.57 -41.24 -44.31
CA GLU A 177 7.24 -42.65 -44.05
C GLU A 177 6.68 -43.36 -45.30
N ASP A 178 5.93 -42.66 -46.17
CA ASP A 178 5.37 -43.23 -47.41
C ASP A 178 6.41 -43.46 -48.54
N GLN A 179 7.71 -43.21 -48.32
CA GLN A 179 8.78 -43.39 -49.31
C GLN A 179 9.82 -44.47 -48.98
N VAL A 180 9.62 -45.33 -47.97
CA VAL A 180 10.55 -46.46 -47.67
C VAL A 180 9.80 -47.78 -47.40
N THR A 181 9.33 -48.45 -48.46
CA THR A 181 8.71 -49.79 -48.38
C THR A 181 9.21 -50.79 -49.44
N THR A 182 10.53 -50.86 -49.66
CA THR A 182 11.17 -51.94 -50.46
C THR A 182 12.43 -52.52 -49.79
N ASP A 183 12.47 -53.85 -49.72
CA ASP A 183 13.63 -54.75 -49.48
C ASP A 183 14.43 -54.74 -48.14
N ALA A 184 13.89 -55.49 -47.17
CA ALA A 184 14.36 -56.84 -46.76
C ALA A 184 15.83 -57.14 -46.31
N ARG A 185 15.93 -57.87 -45.17
CA ARG A 185 17.02 -58.76 -44.66
C ARG A 185 18.26 -58.10 -44.01
N GLU A 186 19.07 -58.74 -43.14
CA GLU A 186 19.07 -59.85 -42.13
C GLU A 186 20.54 -59.89 -41.58
N ASP A 187 20.97 -60.16 -40.34
CA ASP A 187 20.47 -60.17 -38.94
C ASP A 187 21.71 -60.01 -37.99
N GLY A 188 21.59 -59.79 -36.67
CA GLY A 188 22.77 -59.58 -35.80
C GLY A 188 22.60 -59.46 -34.26
N HIS A 189 22.33 -60.58 -33.60
CA HIS A 189 22.62 -60.98 -32.19
C HIS A 189 22.91 -59.96 -31.03
N MET A 190 22.15 -60.15 -29.94
CA MET A 190 22.30 -59.78 -28.51
C MET A 190 23.58 -59.12 -27.93
N ASP A 191 23.35 -58.23 -26.94
CA ASP A 191 24.05 -58.29 -25.63
C ASP A 191 23.14 -57.84 -24.44
N LYS A 192 23.48 -58.22 -23.20
CA LYS A 192 22.75 -58.04 -21.91
C LYS A 192 23.74 -58.27 -20.73
N PRO A 193 23.59 -57.72 -19.49
CA PRO A 193 22.29 -57.49 -18.81
C PRO A 193 22.20 -56.32 -17.78
N SER A 194 21.08 -56.28 -17.05
CA SER A 194 20.96 -55.93 -15.61
C SER A 194 20.85 -54.47 -15.09
N LYS A 195 19.58 -54.12 -14.79
CA LYS A 195 19.06 -53.95 -13.39
C LYS A 195 19.30 -52.63 -12.64
N LYS A 196 18.22 -51.82 -12.54
CA LYS A 196 17.62 -51.43 -11.24
C LYS A 196 16.16 -50.96 -11.38
N GLN A 197 15.44 -50.94 -10.26
CA GLN A 197 14.01 -50.64 -10.15
C GLN A 197 13.77 -49.23 -9.58
N ALA A 198 12.69 -48.59 -9.98
CA ALA A 198 11.99 -47.57 -9.18
C ALA A 198 10.47 -47.67 -9.45
N LYS A 199 9.64 -47.41 -8.44
CA LYS A 199 8.16 -47.55 -8.53
C LYS A 199 7.48 -46.23 -8.88
N ALA A 200 6.36 -46.31 -9.60
CA ALA A 200 5.45 -45.19 -9.78
C ALA A 200 4.78 -44.77 -8.45
N LYS A 201 4.55 -43.46 -8.30
CA LYS A 201 3.49 -42.87 -7.44
C LYS A 201 2.81 -41.75 -8.22
N GLY A 202 1.49 -41.67 -8.12
CA GLY A 202 0.64 -40.97 -9.09
C GLY A 202 0.62 -39.44 -8.99
N CYS A 203 0.19 -38.82 -10.09
CA CYS A 203 -0.16 -37.40 -10.13
C CYS A 203 -1.49 -37.16 -9.40
N GLY A 204 -1.44 -36.48 -8.25
CA GLY A 204 -2.62 -35.98 -7.54
C GLY A 204 -2.59 -34.45 -7.49
N GLY A 205 -3.50 -33.77 -8.18
CA GLY A 205 -3.45 -32.30 -8.29
C GLY A 205 -4.64 -31.62 -8.98
N GLN A 206 -5.81 -32.27 -9.07
CA GLN A 206 -6.95 -31.76 -9.85
C GLN A 206 -8.18 -31.50 -8.98
N ARG A 207 -8.11 -30.52 -8.06
CA ARG A 207 -9.27 -30.12 -7.22
C ARG A 207 -9.22 -28.72 -6.58
N HIS A 208 -8.90 -27.65 -7.33
CA HIS A 208 -9.06 -26.26 -6.83
C HIS A 208 -9.62 -25.21 -7.82
N SER A 209 -9.84 -25.54 -9.10
CA SER A 209 -10.18 -24.55 -10.16
C SER A 209 -11.68 -24.25 -10.34
N LYS A 210 -12.57 -24.86 -9.54
CA LYS A 210 -14.03 -24.65 -9.65
C LYS A 210 -14.62 -23.75 -8.55
N GLU A 211 -14.11 -23.84 -7.34
CA GLU A 211 -14.68 -23.18 -6.15
C GLU A 211 -14.49 -21.65 -6.18
N THR A 212 -13.37 -21.18 -6.72
CA THR A 212 -13.08 -19.75 -6.93
C THR A 212 -13.93 -19.06 -8.00
N ARG A 213 -14.75 -19.78 -8.78
CA ARG A 213 -15.72 -19.15 -9.69
C ARG A 213 -17.05 -18.81 -8.99
N SER A 214 -17.55 -19.70 -8.12
CA SER A 214 -18.87 -19.51 -7.48
C SER A 214 -18.93 -18.22 -6.64
N ARG A 215 -17.88 -17.96 -5.85
CA ARG A 215 -17.79 -16.75 -5.00
C ARG A 215 -17.67 -15.42 -5.74
N ILE A 216 -17.43 -15.42 -7.05
CA ILE A 216 -17.30 -14.18 -7.84
C ILE A 216 -18.66 -13.72 -8.39
N GLU A 217 -19.61 -14.64 -8.61
CA GLU A 217 -20.97 -14.28 -9.04
C GLU A 217 -21.86 -13.90 -7.84
N GLU A 218 -21.63 -14.52 -6.68
CA GLU A 218 -22.38 -14.30 -5.42
C GLU A 218 -22.21 -12.88 -4.85
N ILE A 219 -21.08 -12.21 -5.13
CA ILE A 219 -20.79 -10.81 -4.73
C ILE A 219 -21.45 -9.79 -5.69
N ARG A 220 -22.10 -10.23 -6.78
CA ARG A 220 -22.67 -9.33 -7.81
C ARG A 220 -24.19 -9.09 -7.68
N GLN A 221 -24.81 -9.51 -6.57
CA GLN A 221 -26.26 -9.38 -6.35
C GLN A 221 -26.65 -8.78 -4.98
N HIS A 222 -25.68 -8.20 -4.26
CA HIS A 222 -25.87 -7.32 -3.10
C HIS A 222 -25.03 -6.06 -3.30
#